data_AF-A0A8J2Z2G0-F1
#
_entry.id   AF-A0A8J2Z2G0-F1
#
_cell.length_a   1.000
_cell.length_b   1.000
_cell.length_c   1.000
_cell.angle_alpha   90.00
_cell.angle_beta   90.00
_cell.angle_gamma   90.00
#
_symmetry.space_group_name_H-M   'P 1'
#
loop_
_entity.id
_entity.type
_entity.pdbx_description
1 polymer ?
#
loop_
_entity_poly.entity_id
_entity_poly.type
_entity_poly.pdbx_seq_one_letter_code
_entity_poly.pdbx_strand_id
1 'polypeptide(L)' 'MLRRALIDNGYSELPILSEHVVEVNTLPMIHKDPFDRILIAQSMVEGIMLMTADESICQYQQAVIKKV' A
#
# COMPACT_ATOMS: atom_id res chain seq x y z
N MET A 1 -1.56 22.02 4.58
CA MET A 1 -2.84 21.31 4.82
C MET A 1 -3.04 20.23 3.75
N LEU A 2 -2.20 19.18 3.72
CA LEU A 2 -2.32 18.11 2.70
C LEU A 2 -3.59 17.27 2.91
N ARG A 3 -3.77 16.76 4.13
CA ARG A 3 -4.94 15.96 4.52
C ARG A 3 -6.26 16.62 4.14
N ARG A 4 -6.42 17.89 4.51
CA ARG A 4 -7.64 18.65 4.22
C ARG A 4 -7.87 18.81 2.72
N ALA A 5 -6.83 19.17 1.95
CA ALA A 5 -6.93 19.31 0.50
C ALA A 5 -7.32 17.99 -0.18
N LEU A 6 -6.79 16.85 0.27
CA LEU A 6 -7.18 15.54 -0.26
C LEU A 6 -8.67 15.26 0.01
N ILE A 7 -9.14 15.48 1.23
CA ILE A 7 -10.56 15.29 1.58
C ILE A 7 -11.45 16.21 0.74
N ASP A 8 -11.09 17.49 0.61
CA ASP A 8 -11.85 18.47 -0.18
C ASP A 8 -11.86 18.13 -1.70
N ASN A 9 -10.89 17.34 -2.19
CA ASN A 9 -10.85 16.84 -3.57
C ASN A 9 -11.47 15.43 -3.73
N GLY A 10 -12.19 14.92 -2.73
CA GLY A 10 -12.93 13.66 -2.81
C GLY A 10 -12.11 12.39 -2.58
N TYR A 11 -10.90 12.51 -2.04
CA TYR A 11 -10.13 11.33 -1.63
C TYR A 11 -10.68 10.78 -0.31
N SER A 12 -10.78 9.45 -0.24
CA SER A 12 -11.11 8.73 0.99
C SER A 12 -9.82 8.32 1.71
N GLU A 13 -9.77 8.53 3.02
CA GLU A 13 -8.71 7.96 3.85
C GLU A 13 -8.96 6.47 4.06
N LEU A 14 -7.90 5.67 3.96
CA LEU A 14 -7.95 4.23 4.21
C LEU A 14 -7.20 3.93 5.51
N PRO A 15 -7.89 3.54 6.60
CA PRO A 15 -7.23 3.27 7.88
C PRO A 15 -6.39 2.00 7.81
N ILE A 16 -5.29 1.97 8.57
CA ILE A 16 -4.53 0.73 8.79
C ILE A 16 -5.15 -0.01 9.97
N LEU A 17 -5.56 -1.25 9.73
CA LEU A 17 -6.19 -2.14 10.71
C LEU A 17 -5.24 -3.31 11.06
N SER A 18 -5.55 -4.04 12.13
CA SER A 18 -4.70 -5.14 12.60
C SER A 18 -4.56 -6.27 11.57
N GLU A 19 -5.56 -6.48 10.73
CA GLU A 19 -5.50 -7.46 9.62
C GLU A 19 -4.40 -7.13 8.61
N HIS A 20 -4.20 -5.84 8.28
CA HIS A 20 -3.12 -5.42 7.40
C HIS A 20 -1.75 -5.75 8.01
N VAL A 21 -1.61 -5.59 9.33
CA VAL A 21 -0.36 -5.89 10.06
C VAL A 21 -0.08 -7.40 10.09
N VAL A 22 -1.11 -8.23 10.25
CA VAL A 22 -0.96 -9.69 10.19
C VAL A 22 -0.48 -10.13 8.81
N GLU A 23 -1.05 -9.54 7.75
CA GLU A 23 -0.70 -9.86 6.36
C GLU A 23 0.75 -9.50 6.01
N VAL A 24 1.40 -8.54 6.69
CA VAL A 24 2.83 -8.21 6.47
C VAL A 24 3.75 -9.44 6.61
N ASN A 25 3.36 -10.43 7.43
CA ASN A 25 4.14 -11.65 7.64
C ASN A 25 4.12 -12.62 6.45
N THR A 26 3.15 -12.48 5.53
CA THR A 26 3.05 -13.33 4.32
C THR A 26 3.94 -12.79 3.19
N LEU A 27 4.30 -11.51 3.26
CA LEU A 27 5.03 -10.81 2.21
C LEU A 27 6.47 -11.34 2.06
N PRO A 28 6.91 -11.66 0.82
CA PRO A 28 8.30 -11.96 0.52
C PRO A 28 9.26 -10.89 1.06
N MET A 29 10.50 -11.29 1.37
CA MET A 29 11.54 -10.38 1.87
C MET A 29 12.27 -9.65 0.73
N ILE A 30 11.52 -8.95 -0.13
CA ILE A 30 12.06 -8.16 -1.24
C ILE A 30 12.46 -6.76 -0.75
N HIS A 31 11.67 -6.22 0.18
CA HIS A 31 11.79 -4.86 0.70
C HIS A 31 11.74 -4.85 2.23
N LYS A 32 12.49 -3.94 2.85
CA LYS A 32 12.76 -3.90 4.29
C LYS A 32 12.00 -2.83 5.07
N ASP A 33 11.57 -1.73 4.43
CA ASP A 33 10.95 -0.65 5.17
C ASP A 33 9.53 -1.04 5.64
N PRO A 34 9.24 -0.91 6.95
CA PRO A 34 8.00 -1.42 7.51
C PRO A 34 6.77 -0.69 6.96
N PHE A 35 6.92 0.56 6.50
CA PHE A 35 5.82 1.36 5.98
C PHE A 35 5.41 0.88 4.59
N ASP A 36 6.32 0.65 3.64
CA ASP A 36 5.84 0.15 2.34
C ASP A 36 5.36 -1.30 2.43
N ARG A 37 5.88 -2.09 3.40
CA ARG A 37 5.35 -3.44 3.66
C ARG A 37 3.89 -3.38 4.11
N ILE A 38 3.54 -2.44 4.99
CA ILE A 38 2.13 -2.31 5.40
C ILE A 38 1.24 -1.80 4.27
N LEU A 39 1.74 -0.93 3.37
CA LEU A 39 0.96 -0.48 2.21
C LEU A 39 0.67 -1.61 1.21
N ILE A 40 1.63 -2.51 0.97
CA ILE A 40 1.44 -3.69 0.12
C ILE A 40 0.45 -4.67 0.79
N ALA A 41 0.62 -4.91 2.09
CA ALA A 41 -0.27 -5.81 2.83
C ALA A 41 -1.71 -5.25 2.86
N GLN A 42 -1.88 -3.95 3.08
CA GLN A 42 -3.17 -3.28 3.03
C GLN A 42 -3.81 -3.39 1.65
N SER A 43 -3.05 -3.21 0.56
CA SER A 43 -3.60 -3.35 -0.80
C SER A 43 -4.06 -4.78 -1.09
N MET A 44 -3.31 -5.78 -0.61
CA MET A 44 -3.70 -7.20 -0.72
C MET A 44 -4.98 -7.53 0.06
N VAL A 45 -5.09 -7.12 1.32
CA VAL A 45 -6.26 -7.40 2.16
C VAL A 45 -7.53 -6.71 1.62
N GLU A 46 -7.40 -5.46 1.18
CA GLU A 46 -8.53 -4.67 0.68
C GLU A 46 -8.89 -5.01 -0.78
N GLY A 47 -8.09 -5.84 -1.46
CA GLY A 47 -8.29 -6.20 -2.86
C GLY A 47 -8.15 -5.01 -3.83
N ILE A 48 -7.29 -4.04 -3.49
CA ILE A 48 -7.01 -2.85 -4.29
C ILE A 48 -5.58 -2.87 -4.84
N MET A 49 -5.31 -2.02 -5.83
CA MET A 49 -3.97 -1.92 -6.42
C MET A 49 -3.20 -0.74 -5.83
N LEU A 50 -1.99 -1.01 -5.32
CA LEU A 50 -1.05 0.01 -4.88
C LEU A 50 -0.36 0.63 -6.11
N MET A 51 -0.58 1.92 -6.36
CA MET A 51 0.13 2.63 -7.42
C MET A 51 1.44 3.21 -6.89
N THR A 52 2.58 2.85 -7.51
CA THR A 52 3.90 3.30 -7.06
C THR A 52 4.84 3.57 -8.23
N ALA A 53 5.82 4.45 -8.01
CA ALA A 53 6.97 4.65 -8.90
C ALA A 53 8.21 3.85 -8.45
N ASP A 54 8.15 3.21 -7.28
CA ASP A 54 9.25 2.40 -6.74
C ASP A 54 9.33 1.03 -7.44
N GLU A 55 10.45 0.76 -8.09
CA GLU A 55 10.66 -0.47 -8.84
C GLU A 55 10.83 -1.71 -7.95
N SER A 56 11.26 -1.54 -6.70
CA SER A 56 11.35 -2.64 -5.73
C SER A 56 9.96 -3.10 -5.28
N ILE A 57 9.04 -2.17 -5.07
CA ILE A 57 7.64 -2.47 -4.72
C ILE A 57 6.92 -3.15 -5.91
N CYS A 58 7.23 -2.76 -7.14
CA CYS A 58 6.66 -3.40 -8.35
C CYS A 58 6.92 -4.92 -8.45
N GLN A 59 7.86 -5.47 -7.68
CA GLN A 59 8.13 -6.91 -7.65
C GLN A 59 7.05 -7.71 -6.89
N TYR A 60 6.19 -7.06 -6.10
CA TYR A 60 5.03 -7.67 -5.42
C TYR A 60 3.80 -7.79 -6.35
N GLN A 61 4.01 -8.28 -7.58
CA GLN A 61 3.12 -8.30 -8.77
C GLN A 61 1.60 -8.47 -8.56
N GLN A 62 1.16 -9.03 -7.44
CA GLN A 62 -0.23 -9.35 -7.11
C GLN A 62 -1.05 -8.12 -6.66
N ALA A 63 -0.41 -7.04 -6.20
CA ALA A 63 -1.12 -5.92 -5.60
C ALA A 63 -0.56 -4.53 -5.97
N VAL A 64 0.18 -4.42 -7.09
CA VAL A 64 0.91 -3.21 -7.46
C VAL A 64 0.72 -2.84 -8.94
N ILE A 65 0.45 -1.56 -9.22
CA ILE A 65 0.48 -0.95 -10.57
C ILE A 65 1.65 0.01 -10.63
N LYS A 66 2.52 -0.13 -11.65
CA LYS A 66 3.57 0.85 -11.93
C LYS A 66 2.94 2.15 -12.43
N LYS A 67 3.25 3.25 -11.76
CA LYS A 67 2.92 4.59 -12.26
C LYS A 67 3.77 4.87 -13.50
N VAL A 68 3.11 5.07 -14.64
CA VAL A 68 3.74 5.47 -15.91
C VAL A 68 4.19 6.93 -15.84
#